data_AF-A0A7C7UJ04-F1
#
_entry.id   AF-A0A7C7UJ04-F1
#
_cell.length_a   1.000
_cell.length_b   1.000
_cell.length_c   1.000
_cell.angle_alpha   90.00
_cell.angle_beta   90.00
_cell.angle_gamma   90.00
#
_symmetry.space_group_name_H-M   'P 1'
#
loop_
_entity.id
_entity.type
_entity.pdbx_description
1 polymer ?
#
loop_
_entity_poly.entity_id
_entity_poly.type
_entity_poly.pdbx_seq_one_letter_code
_entity_poly.pdbx_strand_id
1 'polypeptide(L)'
;MTGRVTVHNLNIARCLYDLVADEIAPGTGIKPDDFWRAFNAIVQELAPVNQALLEKRAALQARIDAWHRERRGREHDATAYRRFLIDIGYLLPEGESFRITTRNVDPEIARLAGPQLVVPVNNARYALNAANARWGSLYDALYGTDMIPDKGATRKTPDYNPRRGKRVVAIAAAFLDQAVPLAAGCHADITRFTLHDEGGRQQLRIRLANGTETRLDDPGRFAGYRMTDRLQALLLVNHGLHIEIRLDPDHPVGGAHPAGIRDVVLESAITTIQDCEDSVAAVDAEDKTLVYRNWLGLMKGDLEDRFEKNGQPITRRLHEDRRYTAPDGSDLVLPGRSLMLVRNVGLHMLTDAVTTGDGQPVPEGFLDGMITSLVALHDLGGNGRYRNSRTGSIYLVKPKLHGPEEVAFTHRLFGRIEEALGLKPNTLKLGIMDEERRTTLNLKECIRAARERVIFIN
;
A
#
# COMPACT_ATOMS: atom_id res chain seq x y z
N MET A 1 17.12 28.37 -12.90
CA MET A 1 16.46 28.65 -14.20
C MET A 1 16.16 27.31 -14.85
N THR A 2 14.95 26.81 -14.68
CA THR A 2 14.52 25.50 -15.18
C THR A 2 14.22 25.61 -16.66
N GLY A 3 15.11 25.05 -17.49
CA GLY A 3 14.86 24.95 -18.94
C GLY A 3 13.55 24.20 -19.21
N ARG A 4 12.90 24.50 -20.34
CA ARG A 4 11.72 23.76 -20.82
C ARG A 4 12.00 23.08 -22.15
N VAL A 5 11.24 22.04 -22.43
CA VAL A 5 11.22 21.31 -23.71
C VAL A 5 9.81 21.39 -24.26
N THR A 6 9.68 21.86 -25.50
CA THR A 6 8.40 21.90 -26.20
C THR A 6 8.21 20.61 -26.98
N VAL A 7 7.12 19.90 -26.70
CA VAL A 7 6.73 18.67 -27.40
C VAL A 7 5.26 18.79 -27.76
N HIS A 8 4.96 18.78 -29.07
CA HIS A 8 3.63 19.11 -29.59
C HIS A 8 3.12 20.45 -29.03
N ASN A 9 1.97 20.46 -28.35
CA ASN A 9 1.37 21.64 -27.74
C ASN A 9 1.61 21.70 -26.23
N LEU A 10 2.69 21.09 -25.73
CA LEU A 10 3.09 21.10 -24.33
C LEU A 10 4.47 21.72 -24.16
N ASN A 11 4.63 22.49 -23.09
CA ASN A 11 5.89 23.01 -22.60
C ASN A 11 6.19 22.35 -21.25
N ILE A 12 7.19 21.47 -21.24
CA ILE A 12 7.50 20.56 -20.14
C ILE A 12 8.78 21.03 -19.45
N ALA A 13 8.81 21.06 -18.12
CA ALA A 13 10.04 21.31 -17.37
C ALA A 13 11.11 20.27 -17.72
N ARG A 14 12.33 20.71 -18.01
CA ARG A 14 13.40 19.85 -18.55
C ARG A 14 13.72 18.67 -17.63
N CYS A 15 13.78 18.87 -16.31
CA CYS A 15 14.01 17.79 -15.36
C CYS A 15 12.97 16.65 -15.47
N LEU A 16 11.71 17.00 -15.70
CA LEU A 16 10.63 16.04 -15.87
C LEU A 16 10.69 15.36 -17.25
N TYR A 17 11.00 16.13 -18.30
CA TYR A 17 11.18 15.58 -19.64
C TYR A 17 12.32 14.56 -19.67
N ASP A 18 13.48 14.91 -19.10
CA ASP A 18 14.67 14.08 -19.05
C ASP A 18 14.41 12.82 -18.20
N LEU A 19 13.74 12.94 -17.03
CA LEU A 19 13.30 11.77 -16.25
C LEU A 19 12.44 10.81 -17.08
N VAL A 20 11.46 11.33 -17.84
CA VAL A 20 10.61 10.48 -18.68
C VAL A 20 11.42 9.83 -19.80
N ALA A 21 12.25 10.60 -20.50
CA ALA A 21 13.00 10.14 -21.67
C ALA A 21 14.11 9.14 -21.32
N ASP A 22 14.85 9.40 -20.26
CA ASP A 22 16.12 8.73 -19.97
C ASP A 22 15.99 7.68 -18.86
N GLU A 23 15.03 7.83 -17.93
CA GLU A 23 14.90 6.94 -16.77
C GLU A 23 13.61 6.09 -16.80
N ILE A 24 12.45 6.69 -17.14
CA ILE A 24 11.15 6.00 -17.07
C ILE A 24 10.83 5.22 -18.35
N ALA A 25 10.83 5.86 -19.52
CA ALA A 25 10.38 5.25 -20.76
C ALA A 25 11.24 4.05 -21.22
N PRO A 26 12.58 4.05 -21.07
CA PRO A 26 13.40 2.92 -21.51
C PRO A 26 12.98 1.61 -20.86
N GLY A 27 12.69 0.59 -21.68
CA GLY A 27 12.24 -0.73 -21.22
C GLY A 27 10.72 -0.89 -21.08
N THR A 28 9.92 0.17 -21.23
CA THR A 28 8.45 0.10 -21.19
C THR A 28 7.81 -0.22 -22.54
N GLY A 29 8.54 -0.02 -23.64
CA GLY A 29 8.01 -0.10 -25.01
C GLY A 29 7.29 1.16 -25.49
N ILE A 30 7.15 2.18 -24.65
CA ILE A 30 6.56 3.47 -25.00
C ILE A 30 7.67 4.48 -25.33
N LYS A 31 7.57 5.15 -26.49
CA LYS A 31 8.51 6.21 -26.83
C LYS A 31 8.13 7.51 -26.11
N PRO A 32 9.10 8.34 -25.68
CA PRO A 32 8.80 9.61 -25.01
C PRO A 32 7.89 10.55 -25.83
N ASP A 33 8.11 10.67 -27.15
CA ASP A 33 7.26 11.46 -28.03
C ASP A 33 5.80 10.95 -28.06
N ASP A 34 5.62 9.63 -28.18
CA ASP A 34 4.30 8.99 -28.17
C ASP A 34 3.57 9.22 -26.84
N PHE A 35 4.30 9.14 -25.73
CA PHE A 35 3.78 9.43 -24.39
C PHE A 35 3.27 10.87 -24.26
N TRP A 36 4.11 11.86 -24.62
CA TRP A 36 3.74 13.27 -24.51
C TRP A 36 2.64 13.66 -25.49
N ARG A 37 2.61 13.05 -26.69
CA ARG A 37 1.49 13.20 -27.64
C ARG A 37 0.17 12.73 -27.06
N ALA A 38 0.17 11.54 -26.44
CA ALA A 38 -1.03 10.98 -25.82
C ALA A 38 -1.47 11.81 -24.61
N PHE A 39 -0.53 12.26 -23.78
CA PHE A 39 -0.83 13.14 -22.66
C PHE A 39 -1.44 14.47 -23.12
N ASN A 40 -0.89 15.10 -24.18
CA ASN A 40 -1.47 16.30 -24.77
C ASN A 40 -2.93 16.06 -25.21
N ALA A 41 -3.22 14.95 -25.89
CA ALA A 41 -4.57 14.61 -26.31
C ALA A 41 -5.54 14.43 -25.12
N ILE A 42 -5.09 13.80 -24.03
CA ILE A 42 -5.86 13.65 -22.79
C ILE A 42 -6.16 15.01 -22.17
N VAL A 43 -5.17 15.90 -22.07
CA VAL A 43 -5.34 17.25 -21.52
C VAL A 43 -6.36 18.04 -22.34
N GLN A 44 -6.23 18.05 -23.67
CA GLN A 44 -7.16 18.77 -24.56
C GLN A 44 -8.61 18.28 -24.42
N GLU A 45 -8.81 16.97 -24.24
CA GLU A 45 -10.16 16.40 -24.12
C GLU A 45 -10.76 16.57 -22.72
N LEU A 46 -9.98 16.31 -21.67
CA LEU A 46 -10.51 16.13 -20.31
C LEU A 46 -10.33 17.34 -19.40
N ALA A 47 -9.41 18.26 -19.68
CA ALA A 47 -9.20 19.44 -18.85
C ALA A 47 -10.44 20.36 -18.78
N PRO A 48 -11.19 20.61 -19.87
CA PRO A 48 -12.44 21.38 -19.80
C PRO A 48 -13.50 20.72 -18.91
N VAL A 49 -13.57 19.38 -18.91
CA VAL A 49 -14.51 18.62 -18.06
C VAL A 49 -14.09 18.71 -16.59
N ASN A 50 -12.79 18.59 -16.29
CA ASN A 50 -12.26 18.77 -14.94
C ASN A 50 -12.58 20.16 -14.38
N GLN A 51 -12.37 21.19 -15.19
CA GLN A 51 -12.70 22.57 -14.82
C GLN A 51 -14.19 22.74 -14.52
N ALA A 52 -15.08 22.21 -15.36
CA ALA A 52 -16.52 22.26 -15.14
C ALA A 52 -16.96 21.54 -13.85
N LEU A 53 -16.30 20.43 -13.49
CA LEU A 53 -16.54 19.72 -12.22
C LEU A 53 -16.15 20.60 -11.02
N LEU A 54 -15.00 21.28 -11.07
CA LEU A 54 -14.56 22.21 -10.03
C LEU A 54 -15.49 23.42 -9.89
N GLU A 55 -15.95 23.99 -11.01
CA GLU A 55 -16.96 25.06 -11.01
C GLU A 55 -18.28 24.60 -10.38
N LYS A 56 -18.69 23.35 -10.65
CA LYS A 56 -19.86 22.75 -10.00
C LYS A 56 -19.67 22.61 -8.48
N ARG A 57 -18.46 22.27 -8.00
CA ARG A 57 -18.16 22.26 -6.55
C ARG A 57 -18.41 23.65 -5.96
N ALA A 58 -17.82 24.69 -6.57
CA ALA A 58 -17.95 26.07 -6.12
C ALA A 58 -19.41 26.56 -6.13
N ALA A 59 -20.16 26.26 -7.20
CA ALA A 59 -21.56 26.63 -7.32
C ALA A 59 -22.45 25.99 -6.24
N LEU A 60 -22.24 24.71 -5.93
CA LEU A 60 -22.98 24.03 -4.86
C LEU A 60 -22.63 24.59 -3.49
N GLN A 61 -21.34 24.84 -3.21
CA GLN A 61 -20.92 25.44 -1.95
C GLN A 61 -21.55 26.83 -1.77
N ALA A 62 -21.54 27.67 -2.81
CA ALA A 62 -22.15 29.00 -2.77
C ALA A 62 -23.66 28.95 -2.45
N ARG A 63 -24.39 27.96 -3.00
CA ARG A 63 -25.81 27.74 -2.67
C ARG A 63 -26.01 27.31 -1.22
N ILE A 64 -25.18 26.39 -0.72
CA ILE A 64 -25.23 25.93 0.67
C ILE A 64 -24.96 27.09 1.63
N ASP A 65 -23.92 27.87 1.36
CA ASP A 65 -23.58 29.07 2.11
C ASP A 65 -24.75 30.06 2.16
N ALA A 66 -25.37 30.36 1.01
CA ALA A 66 -26.51 31.27 0.93
C ALA A 66 -27.69 30.76 1.75
N TRP A 67 -28.01 29.47 1.66
CA TRP A 67 -29.11 28.85 2.43
C TRP A 67 -28.95 29.06 3.94
N HIS A 68 -27.73 28.89 4.46
CA HIS A 68 -27.42 29.11 5.87
C HIS A 68 -27.41 30.59 6.26
N ARG A 69 -26.88 31.48 5.42
CA ARG A 69 -26.87 32.93 5.69
C ARG A 69 -28.29 33.50 5.79
N GLU A 70 -29.20 33.10 4.90
CA GLU A 70 -30.62 33.52 4.90
C GLU A 70 -31.39 33.05 6.13
N ARG A 71 -30.93 31.99 6.78
CA ARG A 71 -31.57 31.36 7.95
C ARG A 71 -30.80 31.58 9.24
N ARG A 72 -29.86 32.53 9.26
CA ARG A 72 -29.06 32.87 10.45
C ARG A 72 -29.98 33.23 11.62
N GLY A 73 -29.68 32.69 12.80
CA GLY A 73 -30.43 32.93 14.03
C GLY A 73 -31.72 32.12 14.17
N ARG A 74 -32.07 31.28 13.19
CA ARG A 74 -33.16 30.30 13.29
C ARG A 74 -32.61 28.95 13.73
N GLU A 75 -33.44 28.14 14.38
CA GLU A 75 -33.11 26.73 14.61
C GLU A 75 -32.93 25.97 13.28
N HIS A 76 -32.04 24.99 13.27
CA HIS A 76 -31.76 24.22 12.07
C HIS A 76 -32.88 23.21 11.77
N ASP A 77 -33.66 23.46 10.72
CA ASP A 77 -34.62 22.51 10.19
C ASP A 77 -33.93 21.49 9.27
N ALA A 78 -33.66 20.30 9.81
CA ALA A 78 -33.00 19.21 9.08
C ALA A 78 -33.84 18.67 7.91
N THR A 79 -35.17 18.72 8.00
CA THR A 79 -36.07 18.24 6.94
C THR A 79 -36.01 19.20 5.75
N ALA A 80 -36.12 20.51 6.02
CA ALA A 80 -35.97 21.54 5.00
C ALA A 80 -34.56 21.54 4.38
N TYR A 81 -33.52 21.34 5.19
CA TYR A 81 -32.15 21.27 4.69
C TYR A 81 -31.91 20.04 3.80
N ARG A 82 -32.42 18.87 4.18
CA ARG A 82 -32.34 17.67 3.34
C ARG A 82 -33.05 17.87 2.00
N ARG A 83 -34.26 18.45 2.00
CA ARG A 83 -34.98 18.78 0.77
C ARG A 83 -34.17 19.73 -0.11
N PHE A 84 -33.62 20.79 0.48
CA PHE A 84 -32.75 21.72 -0.24
C PHE A 84 -31.54 21.02 -0.88
N LEU A 85 -30.85 20.13 -0.18
CA LEU A 85 -29.71 19.39 -0.75
C LEU A 85 -30.10 18.51 -1.95
N ILE A 86 -31.32 17.95 -1.94
CA ILE A 86 -31.88 17.22 -3.10
C ILE A 86 -32.17 18.18 -4.25
N ASP A 87 -32.87 19.28 -3.98
CA ASP A 87 -33.29 20.26 -4.98
C ASP A 87 -32.10 20.92 -5.70
N ILE A 88 -30.96 21.05 -5.03
CA ILE A 88 -29.74 21.59 -5.63
C ILE A 88 -28.89 20.55 -6.36
N GLY A 89 -29.25 19.25 -6.29
CA GLY A 89 -28.48 18.15 -6.86
C GLY A 89 -27.21 17.78 -6.07
N TYR A 90 -27.16 18.08 -4.77
CA TYR A 90 -26.05 17.70 -3.88
C TYR A 90 -26.26 16.29 -3.31
N LEU A 91 -27.48 15.98 -2.87
CA LEU A 91 -27.91 14.64 -2.47
C LEU A 91 -28.71 14.03 -3.63
N LEU A 92 -28.15 12.99 -4.24
CA LEU A 92 -28.71 12.35 -5.43
C LEU A 92 -29.63 11.18 -5.03
N PRO A 93 -30.57 10.77 -5.90
CA PRO A 93 -31.32 9.55 -5.68
C PRO A 93 -30.39 8.33 -5.69
N GLU A 94 -30.60 7.43 -4.75
CA GLU A 94 -29.89 6.15 -4.70
C GLU A 94 -30.47 5.18 -5.74
N GLY A 95 -29.61 4.54 -6.55
CA GLY A 95 -30.01 3.54 -7.54
C GLY A 95 -30.17 2.13 -6.96
N GLU A 96 -30.65 1.20 -7.79
CA GLU A 96 -30.88 -0.20 -7.41
C GLU A 96 -29.61 -0.91 -6.90
N SER A 97 -29.79 -1.93 -6.06
CA SER A 97 -28.66 -2.75 -5.59
C SER A 97 -27.87 -3.37 -6.75
N PHE A 98 -26.55 -3.42 -6.61
CA PHE A 98 -25.64 -4.00 -7.61
C PHE A 98 -24.49 -4.73 -6.93
N ARG A 99 -23.68 -5.44 -7.73
CA ARG A 99 -22.41 -6.02 -7.31
C ARG A 99 -21.28 -5.43 -8.16
N ILE A 100 -20.14 -5.17 -7.54
CA ILE A 100 -18.94 -4.80 -8.28
C ILE A 100 -18.49 -5.98 -9.16
N THR A 101 -17.82 -5.68 -10.26
CA THR A 101 -17.36 -6.65 -11.25
C THR A 101 -15.85 -6.60 -11.46
N THR A 102 -15.13 -5.90 -10.58
CA THR A 102 -13.67 -5.80 -10.59
C THR A 102 -13.02 -7.19 -10.60
N ARG A 103 -12.07 -7.41 -11.51
CA ARG A 103 -11.31 -8.65 -11.65
C ARG A 103 -9.81 -8.37 -11.52
N ASN A 104 -9.03 -9.45 -11.46
CA ASN A 104 -7.57 -9.42 -11.48
C ASN A 104 -7.00 -8.62 -10.30
N VAL A 105 -7.57 -8.77 -9.11
CA VAL A 105 -7.11 -8.09 -7.89
C VAL A 105 -6.24 -9.04 -7.08
N ASP A 106 -5.08 -8.57 -6.64
CA ASP A 106 -4.14 -9.33 -5.83
C ASP A 106 -4.79 -9.76 -4.49
N PRO A 107 -4.42 -10.93 -3.94
CA PRO A 107 -5.01 -11.47 -2.72
C PRO A 107 -4.96 -10.53 -1.51
N GLU A 108 -3.90 -9.72 -1.39
CA GLU A 108 -3.72 -8.76 -0.29
C GLU A 108 -4.85 -7.73 -0.21
N ILE A 109 -5.54 -7.45 -1.32
CA ILE A 109 -6.69 -6.55 -1.37
C ILE A 109 -8.00 -7.36 -1.44
N ALA A 110 -8.03 -8.42 -2.24
CA ALA A 110 -9.27 -9.12 -2.57
C ALA A 110 -9.74 -10.13 -1.50
N ARG A 111 -8.83 -10.66 -0.68
CA ARG A 111 -9.09 -11.86 0.14
C ARG A 111 -8.53 -11.79 1.56
N LEU A 112 -7.53 -10.95 1.81
CA LEU A 112 -6.87 -10.84 3.10
C LEU A 112 -7.36 -9.62 3.86
N ALA A 113 -7.42 -9.74 5.19
CA ALA A 113 -7.59 -8.62 6.10
C ALA A 113 -6.27 -8.40 6.84
N GLY A 114 -5.69 -7.21 6.73
CA GLY A 114 -4.44 -6.88 7.39
C GLY A 114 -4.15 -5.38 7.32
N PRO A 115 -3.13 -4.91 8.07
CA PRO A 115 -2.71 -3.52 8.05
C PRO A 115 -2.40 -2.98 6.63
N GLN A 116 -2.79 -1.72 6.41
CA GLN A 116 -2.35 -0.91 5.28
C GLN A 116 -1.54 0.27 5.80
N LEU A 117 -0.34 0.49 5.26
CA LEU A 117 0.48 1.67 5.58
C LEU A 117 0.22 2.78 4.57
N VAL A 118 0.46 4.03 4.97
CA VAL A 118 0.54 5.19 4.08
C VAL A 118 1.86 5.90 4.36
N VAL A 119 2.60 6.25 3.31
CA VAL A 119 3.96 6.79 3.45
C VAL A 119 4.28 7.83 2.38
N PRO A 120 4.98 8.93 2.70
CA PRO A 120 5.37 9.91 1.70
C PRO A 120 6.41 9.34 0.73
N VAL A 121 6.08 9.30 -0.56
CA VAL A 121 6.96 8.71 -1.57
C VAL A 121 8.19 9.57 -1.86
N ASN A 122 8.17 10.89 -1.57
CA ASN A 122 9.33 11.76 -1.71
C ASN A 122 10.48 11.42 -0.73
N ASN A 123 10.23 10.61 0.30
CA ASN A 123 11.23 10.12 1.23
C ASN A 123 11.59 8.66 0.94
N ALA A 124 12.67 8.43 0.20
CA ALA A 124 13.10 7.09 -0.22
C ALA A 124 13.30 6.12 0.96
N ARG A 125 13.82 6.61 2.09
CA ARG A 125 14.01 5.80 3.31
C ARG A 125 12.69 5.28 3.86
N TYR A 126 11.67 6.13 3.94
CA TYR A 126 10.36 5.76 4.44
C TYR A 126 9.62 4.86 3.46
N ALA A 127 9.66 5.19 2.16
CA ALA A 127 9.10 4.36 1.10
C ALA A 127 9.66 2.93 1.12
N LEU A 128 10.99 2.77 1.27
CA LEU A 128 11.65 1.47 1.43
C LEU A 128 11.24 0.74 2.70
N ASN A 129 11.16 1.45 3.83
CA ASN A 129 10.71 0.86 5.09
C ASN A 129 9.29 0.31 4.97
N ALA A 130 8.38 1.08 4.37
CA ALA A 130 6.99 0.69 4.22
C ALA A 130 6.80 -0.45 3.21
N ALA A 131 7.60 -0.48 2.13
CA ALA A 131 7.61 -1.62 1.21
C ALA A 131 8.13 -2.90 1.89
N ASN A 132 9.14 -2.79 2.75
CA ASN A 132 9.70 -3.91 3.50
C ASN A 132 8.90 -4.29 4.76
N ALA A 133 7.91 -3.48 5.14
CA ALA A 133 7.15 -3.65 6.38
C ALA A 133 6.15 -4.81 6.35
N ARG A 134 6.00 -5.54 5.23
CA ARG A 134 5.16 -6.73 5.19
C ARG A 134 5.56 -7.77 6.23
N TRP A 135 6.84 -7.86 6.56
CA TRP A 135 7.34 -8.80 7.55
C TRP A 135 8.06 -8.06 8.68
N GLY A 136 7.43 -7.97 9.84
CA GLY A 136 7.94 -7.23 11.00
C GLY A 136 8.25 -8.13 12.19
N SER A 137 9.37 -7.86 12.88
CA SER A 137 9.70 -8.52 14.15
C SER A 137 8.72 -8.08 15.24
N LEU A 138 7.98 -9.02 15.81
CA LEU A 138 7.16 -8.79 16.98
C LEU A 138 8.02 -8.47 18.21
N TYR A 139 9.19 -9.09 18.33
CA TYR A 139 10.07 -8.84 19.47
C TYR A 139 10.59 -7.41 19.45
N ASP A 140 11.08 -6.93 18.31
CA ASP A 140 11.54 -5.55 18.18
C ASP A 140 10.40 -4.54 18.40
N ALA A 141 9.21 -4.82 17.87
CA ALA A 141 8.04 -3.96 18.07
C ALA A 141 7.65 -3.87 19.55
N LEU A 142 7.56 -4.99 20.27
CA LEU A 142 7.24 -5.01 21.70
C LEU A 142 8.36 -4.41 22.56
N TYR A 143 9.62 -4.67 22.22
CA TYR A 143 10.76 -4.15 22.97
C TYR A 143 10.92 -2.64 22.77
N GLY A 144 10.79 -2.15 21.54
CA GLY A 144 11.04 -0.77 21.17
C GLY A 144 9.96 0.23 21.62
N THR A 145 8.72 -0.23 21.72
CA THR A 145 7.55 0.62 22.00
C THR A 145 7.19 0.68 23.49
N ASP A 146 6.16 1.45 23.82
CA ASP A 146 5.58 1.57 25.16
C ASP A 146 4.60 0.44 25.51
N MET A 147 4.35 -0.51 24.59
CA MET A 147 3.61 -1.76 24.85
C MET A 147 4.16 -2.53 26.06
N ILE A 148 5.46 -2.37 26.34
CA ILE A 148 6.05 -2.74 27.62
C ILE A 148 6.46 -1.44 28.35
N PRO A 149 5.87 -1.13 29.51
CA PRO A 149 6.18 0.08 30.26
C PRO A 149 7.68 0.28 30.49
N ASP A 150 8.17 1.47 30.19
CA ASP A 150 9.59 1.84 30.28
C ASP A 150 9.95 2.33 31.70
N LYS A 151 9.83 1.43 32.69
CA LYS A 151 10.05 1.76 34.12
C LYS A 151 10.62 0.59 34.91
N GLY A 152 11.28 0.91 36.03
CA GLY A 152 11.81 -0.08 36.96
C GLY A 152 12.68 -1.13 36.28
N ALA A 153 12.39 -2.41 36.55
CA ALA A 153 13.16 -3.54 36.04
C ALA A 153 13.03 -3.76 34.51
N THR A 154 12.03 -3.20 33.85
CA THR A 154 11.79 -3.35 32.39
C THR A 154 12.19 -2.12 31.59
N ARG A 155 12.92 -1.18 32.21
CA ARG A 155 13.41 0.03 31.55
C ARG A 155 14.37 -0.30 30.40
N LYS A 156 14.27 0.41 29.27
CA LYS A 156 15.23 0.33 28.16
C LYS A 156 16.57 0.88 28.60
N THR A 157 17.63 0.15 28.27
CA THR A 157 19.03 0.52 28.46
C THR A 157 19.73 0.62 27.11
N PRO A 158 20.94 1.21 27.02
CA PRO A 158 21.73 1.16 25.79
C PRO A 158 21.97 -0.28 25.31
N ASP A 159 22.22 -1.19 26.25
CA ASP A 159 22.31 -2.63 26.01
C ASP A 159 20.96 -3.33 26.14
N TYR A 160 20.88 -4.59 25.71
CA TYR A 160 19.72 -5.43 25.91
C TYR A 160 19.43 -5.66 27.39
N ASN A 161 18.21 -5.34 27.84
CA ASN A 161 17.72 -5.62 29.19
C ASN A 161 17.01 -7.00 29.18
N PRO A 162 17.59 -8.05 29.80
CA PRO A 162 17.01 -9.39 29.79
C PRO A 162 15.65 -9.48 30.48
N ARG A 163 15.37 -8.63 31.47
CA ARG A 163 14.07 -8.60 32.17
C ARG A 163 12.97 -8.04 31.27
N ARG A 164 13.28 -7.00 30.49
CA ARG A 164 12.38 -6.49 29.44
C ARG A 164 12.18 -7.54 28.35
N GLY A 165 13.26 -8.18 27.91
CA GLY A 165 13.22 -9.27 26.94
C GLY A 165 12.37 -10.47 27.37
N LYS A 166 12.46 -10.90 28.63
CA LYS A 166 11.60 -11.95 29.18
C LYS A 166 10.11 -11.56 29.11
N ARG A 167 9.78 -10.28 29.29
CA ARG A 167 8.41 -9.78 29.12
C ARG A 167 7.96 -9.81 27.66
N VAL A 168 8.84 -9.46 26.72
CA VAL A 168 8.58 -9.60 25.27
C VAL A 168 8.23 -11.04 24.91
N VAL A 169 9.09 -12.00 25.29
CA VAL A 169 8.89 -13.43 25.02
C VAL A 169 7.56 -13.92 25.61
N ALA A 170 7.23 -13.53 26.84
CA ALA A 170 5.97 -13.92 27.47
C ALA A 170 4.73 -13.38 26.73
N ILE A 171 4.78 -12.13 26.24
CA ILE A 171 3.68 -11.54 25.45
C ILE A 171 3.56 -12.25 24.10
N ALA A 172 4.70 -12.54 23.44
CA ALA A 172 4.69 -13.25 22.16
C ALA A 172 4.16 -14.69 22.28
N ALA A 173 4.53 -15.42 23.35
CA ALA A 173 3.98 -16.75 23.63
C ALA A 173 2.45 -16.69 23.85
N ALA A 174 1.97 -15.74 24.65
CA ALA A 174 0.53 -15.55 24.87
C ALA A 174 -0.23 -15.14 23.60
N PHE A 175 0.43 -14.43 22.66
CA PHE A 175 -0.11 -14.17 21.34
C PHE A 175 -0.21 -15.46 20.50
N LEU A 176 0.83 -16.30 20.51
CA LEU A 176 0.83 -17.58 19.79
C LEU A 176 -0.24 -18.53 20.35
N ASP A 177 -0.48 -18.55 21.65
CA ASP A 177 -1.58 -19.32 22.27
C ASP A 177 -2.95 -18.91 21.74
N GLN A 178 -3.15 -17.63 21.40
CA GLN A 178 -4.40 -17.13 20.82
C GLN A 178 -4.47 -17.38 19.32
N ALA A 179 -3.38 -17.15 18.59
CA ALA A 179 -3.35 -17.19 17.13
C ALA A 179 -3.21 -18.60 16.56
N VAL A 180 -2.49 -19.49 17.25
CA VAL A 180 -2.09 -20.82 16.78
C VAL A 180 -1.98 -21.77 18.01
N PRO A 181 -3.10 -22.03 18.72
CA PRO A 181 -3.09 -22.78 19.96
C PRO A 181 -2.51 -24.18 19.78
N LEU A 182 -1.97 -24.72 20.87
CA LEU A 182 -1.55 -26.12 20.96
C LEU A 182 -2.76 -26.98 21.36
N ALA A 183 -2.79 -28.24 20.91
CA ALA A 183 -3.84 -29.19 21.32
C ALA A 183 -3.83 -29.45 22.84
N ALA A 184 -2.66 -29.31 23.46
CA ALA A 184 -2.45 -29.37 24.90
C ALA A 184 -1.23 -28.53 25.28
N GLY A 185 -1.30 -27.84 26.43
CA GLY A 185 -0.26 -26.94 26.93
C GLY A 185 -0.31 -25.54 26.32
N CYS A 186 0.76 -24.76 26.50
CA CYS A 186 0.90 -23.41 25.98
C CYS A 186 2.29 -23.17 25.35
N HIS A 187 2.41 -22.14 24.52
CA HIS A 187 3.64 -21.79 23.82
C HIS A 187 4.78 -21.39 24.75
N ALA A 188 4.46 -20.89 25.94
CA ALA A 188 5.46 -20.50 26.94
C ALA A 188 6.26 -21.72 27.48
N ASP A 189 5.69 -22.92 27.42
CA ASP A 189 6.30 -24.15 27.93
C ASP A 189 7.08 -24.93 26.87
N ILE A 190 7.19 -24.42 25.64
CA ILE A 190 7.86 -25.14 24.56
C ILE A 190 9.36 -25.21 24.80
N THR A 191 9.90 -26.43 24.67
CA THR A 191 11.34 -26.73 24.80
C THR A 191 11.95 -27.25 23.51
N ARG A 192 11.16 -27.76 22.57
CA ARG A 192 11.68 -28.25 21.28
C ARG A 192 10.61 -28.30 20.20
N PHE A 193 11.01 -28.00 18.98
CA PHE A 193 10.26 -28.29 17.76
C PHE A 193 10.95 -29.42 17.00
N THR A 194 10.16 -30.37 16.49
CA THR A 194 10.62 -31.43 15.59
C THR A 194 9.66 -31.58 14.42
N LEU A 195 10.20 -31.99 13.27
CA LEU A 195 9.41 -32.37 12.11
C LEU A 195 9.45 -33.90 11.98
N HIS A 196 8.29 -34.50 11.77
CA HIS A 196 8.13 -35.93 11.59
C HIS A 196 7.45 -36.20 10.26
N ASP A 197 8.06 -37.07 9.45
CA ASP A 197 7.42 -37.51 8.21
C ASP A 197 6.29 -38.49 8.54
N GLU A 198 5.07 -38.13 8.14
CA GLU A 198 3.90 -39.00 8.21
C GLU A 198 3.27 -39.08 6.83
N GLY A 199 3.64 -40.13 6.08
CA GLY A 199 3.09 -40.40 4.75
C GLY A 199 3.56 -39.40 3.69
N GLY A 200 4.82 -38.97 3.76
CA GLY A 200 5.41 -38.00 2.82
C GLY A 200 5.01 -36.55 3.10
N ARG A 201 4.40 -36.28 4.27
CA ARG A 201 4.11 -34.92 4.74
C ARG A 201 4.75 -34.71 6.10
N GLN A 202 5.49 -33.61 6.24
CA GLN A 202 6.08 -33.18 7.49
C GLN A 202 5.01 -32.68 8.46
N GLN A 203 5.02 -33.24 9.67
CA GLN A 203 4.16 -32.85 10.77
C GLN A 203 4.99 -32.16 11.85
N LEU A 204 4.47 -31.04 12.35
CA LEU A 204 5.07 -30.34 13.47
C LEU A 204 4.74 -31.05 14.79
N ARG A 205 5.77 -31.51 15.49
CA ARG A 205 5.70 -32.01 16.88
C ARG A 205 6.41 -31.04 17.81
N ILE A 206 5.81 -30.85 18.98
CA ILE A 206 6.20 -29.81 19.94
C ILE A 206 6.39 -30.48 21.29
N ARG A 207 7.58 -30.36 21.87
CA ARG A 207 7.86 -30.88 23.22
C ARG A 207 7.72 -29.78 24.25
N LEU A 208 6.98 -30.07 25.32
CA LEU A 208 6.74 -29.16 26.43
C LEU A 208 7.71 -29.43 27.61
N ALA A 209 7.85 -28.46 28.51
CA ALA A 209 8.74 -28.52 29.67
C ALA A 209 8.43 -29.67 30.63
N ASN A 210 7.17 -30.10 30.71
CA ASN A 210 6.76 -31.28 31.49
C ASN A 210 7.12 -32.62 30.82
N GLY A 211 7.81 -32.59 29.68
CA GLY A 211 8.23 -33.76 28.92
C GLY A 211 7.19 -34.33 27.97
N THR A 212 5.95 -33.81 27.96
CA THR A 212 4.92 -34.26 27.01
C THR A 212 5.15 -33.73 25.61
N GLU A 213 4.70 -34.48 24.61
CA GLU A 213 4.66 -34.05 23.22
C GLU A 213 3.23 -33.68 22.82
N THR A 214 3.12 -32.60 22.05
CA THR A 214 1.87 -32.02 21.56
C THR A 214 2.01 -31.61 20.09
N ARG A 215 0.94 -31.05 19.55
CA ARG A 215 0.84 -30.52 18.19
C ARG A 215 0.06 -29.19 18.24
N LEU A 216 0.00 -28.50 17.12
CA LEU A 216 -1.01 -27.45 16.95
C LEU A 216 -2.41 -28.07 17.10
N ASP A 217 -3.32 -27.34 17.73
CA ASP A 217 -4.73 -27.74 17.87
C ASP A 217 -5.35 -28.00 16.48
N ASP A 218 -5.04 -27.10 15.54
CA ASP A 218 -5.31 -27.26 14.11
C ASP A 218 -3.99 -27.48 13.35
N PRO A 219 -3.68 -28.72 12.91
CA PRO A 219 -2.49 -29.02 12.11
C PRO A 219 -2.41 -28.24 10.79
N GLY A 220 -3.55 -27.80 10.24
CA GLY A 220 -3.61 -27.02 9.00
C GLY A 220 -2.95 -25.64 9.11
N ARG A 221 -2.68 -25.17 10.33
CA ARG A 221 -1.96 -23.91 10.58
C ARG A 221 -0.47 -24.02 10.37
N PHE A 222 0.10 -25.22 10.21
CA PHE A 222 1.50 -25.40 9.82
C PHE A 222 1.65 -25.23 8.30
N ALA A 223 2.14 -24.06 7.88
CA ALA A 223 2.23 -23.68 6.47
C ALA A 223 3.56 -24.05 5.82
N GLY A 224 4.62 -24.26 6.61
CA GLY A 224 5.92 -24.67 6.09
C GLY A 224 7.06 -24.44 7.07
N TYR A 225 8.28 -24.63 6.61
CA TYR A 225 9.48 -24.49 7.43
C TYR A 225 10.68 -24.07 6.58
N ARG A 226 11.75 -23.60 7.25
CA ARG A 226 13.06 -23.41 6.63
C ARG A 226 14.07 -24.27 7.37
N MET A 227 14.73 -25.14 6.62
CA MET A 227 15.74 -26.05 7.13
C MET A 227 16.98 -25.96 6.24
N THR A 228 18.14 -25.82 6.88
CA THR A 228 19.44 -26.07 6.23
C THR A 228 20.01 -27.31 6.91
N ASP A 229 21.03 -27.17 7.75
CA ASP A 229 21.57 -28.25 8.59
C ASP A 229 20.71 -28.50 9.85
N ARG A 230 19.94 -27.47 10.25
CA ARG A 230 18.97 -27.51 11.35
C ARG A 230 17.72 -26.72 11.00
N LEU A 231 16.65 -26.94 11.75
CA LEU A 231 15.43 -26.15 11.64
C LEU A 231 15.72 -24.69 12.03
N GLN A 232 15.53 -23.77 11.09
CA GLN A 232 15.80 -22.34 11.30
C GLN A 232 14.53 -21.50 11.45
N ALA A 233 13.42 -21.97 10.87
CA ALA A 233 12.14 -21.30 11.02
C ALA A 233 10.97 -22.25 10.82
N LEU A 234 9.88 -21.97 11.51
CA LEU A 234 8.56 -22.54 11.27
C LEU A 234 7.65 -21.43 10.75
N LEU A 235 6.92 -21.73 9.69
CA LEU A 235 5.91 -20.86 9.11
C LEU A 235 4.54 -21.39 9.47
N LEU A 236 3.76 -20.53 10.12
CA LEU A 236 2.38 -20.79 10.50
C LEU A 236 1.45 -19.82 9.76
N VAL A 237 0.16 -20.13 9.73
CA VAL A 237 -0.87 -19.26 9.17
C VAL A 237 -2.11 -19.23 10.06
N ASN A 238 -2.67 -18.03 10.25
CA ASN A 238 -3.95 -17.83 10.91
C ASN A 238 -4.71 -16.68 10.24
N HIS A 239 -6.00 -16.87 9.96
CA HIS A 239 -6.83 -15.89 9.24
C HIS A 239 -6.22 -15.40 7.90
N GLY A 240 -5.44 -16.25 7.24
CA GLY A 240 -4.76 -15.93 5.98
C GLY A 240 -3.48 -15.10 6.11
N LEU A 241 -3.08 -14.70 7.33
CA LEU A 241 -1.81 -14.02 7.60
C LEU A 241 -0.80 -14.98 8.20
N HIS A 242 0.46 -14.85 7.79
CA HIS A 242 1.53 -15.74 8.21
C HIS A 242 2.25 -15.27 9.49
N ILE A 243 2.75 -16.24 10.24
CA ILE A 243 3.57 -16.06 11.44
C ILE A 243 4.82 -16.93 11.30
N GLU A 244 6.01 -16.33 11.31
CA GLU A 244 7.27 -17.07 11.30
C GLU A 244 7.89 -17.11 12.70
N ILE A 245 8.05 -18.31 13.26
CA ILE A 245 8.85 -18.53 14.47
C ILE A 245 10.29 -18.76 14.03
N ARG A 246 11.20 -17.85 14.39
CA ARG A 246 12.63 -17.95 14.05
C ARG A 246 13.41 -18.65 15.15
N LEU A 247 14.15 -19.67 14.77
CA LEU A 247 14.97 -20.49 15.66
C LEU A 247 16.44 -20.20 15.42
N ASP A 248 17.16 -19.88 16.49
CA ASP A 248 18.61 -19.68 16.47
C ASP A 248 19.18 -19.77 17.89
N PRO A 249 19.58 -20.96 18.35
CA PRO A 249 20.10 -21.15 19.70
C PRO A 249 21.44 -20.42 19.94
N ASP A 250 22.15 -20.01 18.89
CA ASP A 250 23.43 -19.29 19.00
C ASP A 250 23.22 -17.76 19.16
N HIS A 251 22.01 -17.26 18.89
CA HIS A 251 21.65 -15.87 19.10
C HIS A 251 21.40 -15.58 20.59
N PRO A 252 21.81 -14.43 21.17
CA PRO A 252 21.65 -14.16 22.60
C PRO A 252 20.22 -14.34 23.14
N VAL A 253 19.21 -13.94 22.36
CA VAL A 253 17.80 -14.15 22.71
C VAL A 253 17.38 -15.61 22.56
N GLY A 254 17.83 -16.28 21.49
CA GLY A 254 17.45 -17.67 21.21
C GLY A 254 18.11 -18.66 22.15
N GLY A 255 19.39 -18.47 22.50
CA GLY A 255 20.11 -19.29 23.48
C GLY A 255 19.56 -19.17 24.91
N ALA A 256 18.86 -18.07 25.22
CA ALA A 256 18.13 -17.91 26.48
C ALA A 256 16.72 -18.53 26.46
N HIS A 257 16.20 -18.90 25.29
CA HIS A 257 14.89 -19.53 25.13
C HIS A 257 15.03 -21.06 25.11
N PRO A 258 14.26 -21.83 25.91
CA PRO A 258 14.40 -23.29 25.96
C PRO A 258 14.31 -24.00 24.61
N ALA A 259 13.42 -23.52 23.73
CA ALA A 259 13.27 -24.01 22.35
C ALA A 259 14.13 -23.31 21.27
N GLY A 260 15.04 -22.42 21.65
CA GLY A 260 15.88 -21.70 20.68
C GLY A 260 15.17 -20.57 19.91
N ILE A 261 13.98 -20.13 20.33
CA ILE A 261 13.22 -19.07 19.65
C ILE A 261 13.92 -17.73 19.85
N ARG A 262 14.43 -17.15 18.76
CA ARG A 262 15.05 -15.82 18.79
C ARG A 262 14.11 -14.68 18.46
N ASP A 263 13.03 -14.95 17.71
CA ASP A 263 12.06 -13.94 17.27
C ASP A 263 10.76 -14.59 16.77
N VAL A 264 9.69 -13.81 16.77
CA VAL A 264 8.42 -14.10 16.08
C VAL A 264 8.20 -12.99 15.06
N VAL A 265 8.15 -13.33 13.78
CA VAL A 265 7.96 -12.37 12.69
C VAL A 265 6.55 -12.49 12.14
N LEU A 266 5.84 -11.37 12.10
CA LEU A 266 4.46 -11.31 11.63
C LEU A 266 4.41 -10.81 10.19
N GLU A 267 3.60 -11.46 9.37
CA GLU A 267 3.06 -10.82 8.17
C GLU A 267 2.07 -9.73 8.61
N SER A 268 2.34 -8.47 8.25
CA SER A 268 1.65 -7.30 8.80
C SER A 268 1.16 -6.35 7.71
N ALA A 269 1.99 -5.39 7.25
CA ALA A 269 1.62 -4.44 6.21
C ALA A 269 1.53 -5.16 4.86
N ILE A 270 0.38 -5.81 4.60
CA ILE A 270 0.13 -6.55 3.37
C ILE A 270 -0.06 -5.59 2.18
N THR A 271 -0.49 -4.35 2.45
CA THR A 271 -0.55 -3.28 1.46
C THR A 271 0.05 -1.97 1.99
N THR A 272 0.57 -1.14 1.08
CA THR A 272 1.17 0.16 1.39
C THR A 272 0.77 1.15 0.31
N ILE A 273 0.23 2.30 0.70
CA ILE A 273 0.01 3.45 -0.17
C ILE A 273 1.28 4.30 -0.17
N GLN A 274 1.96 4.32 -1.32
CA GLN A 274 3.03 5.28 -1.62
C GLN A 274 2.37 6.59 -2.04
N ASP A 275 2.50 7.60 -1.20
CA ASP A 275 1.68 8.79 -1.27
C ASP A 275 2.37 9.92 -2.01
N CYS A 276 1.69 10.46 -3.03
CA CYS A 276 2.09 11.65 -3.78
C CYS A 276 1.27 12.89 -3.39
N GLU A 277 0.37 12.77 -2.41
CA GLU A 277 -0.60 13.80 -2.03
C GLU A 277 -0.35 14.31 -0.59
N ASP A 278 -1.26 14.11 0.36
CA ASP A 278 -1.28 14.87 1.63
C ASP A 278 -0.04 14.73 2.52
N SER A 279 0.74 13.65 2.42
CA SER A 279 1.98 13.49 3.21
C SER A 279 3.22 14.06 2.53
N VAL A 280 3.10 14.61 1.31
CA VAL A 280 4.19 15.16 0.51
C VAL A 280 3.96 16.65 0.24
N ALA A 281 4.99 17.46 0.40
CA ALA A 281 5.05 18.78 -0.19
C ALA A 281 5.79 18.66 -1.54
N ALA A 282 5.05 18.72 -2.65
CA ALA A 282 5.62 18.73 -3.99
C ALA A 282 4.97 19.82 -4.83
N VAL A 283 5.62 20.98 -4.91
CA VAL A 283 4.99 22.23 -5.39
C VAL A 283 5.49 22.67 -6.76
N ASP A 284 6.55 22.03 -7.26
CA ASP A 284 7.15 22.34 -8.56
C ASP A 284 7.62 21.08 -9.31
N ALA A 285 8.21 21.30 -10.49
CA ALA A 285 8.72 20.22 -11.33
C ALA A 285 9.85 19.40 -10.68
N GLU A 286 10.71 20.00 -9.85
CA GLU A 286 11.82 19.30 -9.22
C GLU A 286 11.29 18.33 -8.15
N ASP A 287 10.36 18.80 -7.34
CA ASP A 287 9.69 17.97 -6.34
C ASP A 287 8.92 16.81 -6.98
N LYS A 288 8.12 17.08 -8.02
CA LYS A 288 7.38 16.03 -8.74
C LYS A 288 8.32 15.03 -9.40
N THR A 289 9.44 15.49 -9.95
CA THR A 289 10.48 14.61 -10.51
C THR A 289 11.05 13.69 -9.43
N LEU A 290 11.31 14.18 -8.21
CA LEU A 290 11.76 13.35 -7.09
C LEU A 290 10.71 12.29 -6.69
N VAL A 291 9.44 12.69 -6.54
CA VAL A 291 8.32 11.79 -6.25
C VAL A 291 8.25 10.66 -7.27
N TYR A 292 8.27 10.99 -8.56
CA TYR A 292 8.19 10.00 -9.64
C TYR A 292 9.43 9.10 -9.72
N ARG A 293 10.62 9.64 -9.45
CA ARG A 293 11.86 8.84 -9.42
C ARG A 293 11.86 7.80 -8.30
N ASN A 294 11.36 8.16 -7.11
CA ASN A 294 11.23 7.18 -6.03
C ASN A 294 10.21 6.09 -6.37
N TRP A 295 9.07 6.46 -6.96
CA TRP A 295 8.09 5.49 -7.48
C TRP A 295 8.70 4.57 -8.56
N LEU A 296 9.52 5.12 -9.47
CA LEU A 296 10.25 4.36 -10.48
C LEU A 296 11.18 3.34 -9.83
N GLY A 297 11.98 3.75 -8.85
CA GLY A 297 12.89 2.84 -8.15
C GLY A 297 12.15 1.71 -7.43
N LEU A 298 10.94 1.97 -6.92
CA LEU A 298 10.10 0.93 -6.32
C LEU A 298 9.59 -0.07 -7.35
N MET A 299 9.09 0.40 -8.50
CA MET A 299 8.55 -0.47 -9.55
C MET A 299 9.64 -1.25 -10.31
N LYS A 300 10.85 -0.70 -10.44
CA LYS A 300 12.02 -1.42 -10.96
C LYS A 300 12.68 -2.32 -9.91
N GLY A 301 12.41 -2.10 -8.62
CA GLY A 301 13.00 -2.87 -7.52
C GLY A 301 14.44 -2.46 -7.18
N ASP A 302 14.91 -1.31 -7.67
CA ASP A 302 16.30 -0.83 -7.52
C ASP A 302 16.43 0.41 -6.63
N LEU A 303 15.34 0.89 -6.02
CA LEU A 303 15.39 1.98 -5.03
C LEU A 303 16.38 1.61 -3.90
N GLU A 304 17.28 2.54 -3.61
CA GLU A 304 18.30 2.43 -2.59
C GLU A 304 18.38 3.74 -1.81
N ASP A 305 18.57 3.65 -0.50
CA ASP A 305 18.85 4.79 0.36
C ASP A 305 20.08 4.48 1.24
N ARG A 306 20.98 5.45 1.39
CA ARG A 306 22.21 5.33 2.18
C ARG A 306 22.20 6.33 3.32
N PHE A 307 22.37 5.84 4.55
CA PHE A 307 22.39 6.68 5.75
C PHE A 307 23.34 6.10 6.80
N GLU A 308 23.79 6.92 7.73
CA GLU A 308 24.62 6.47 8.84
C GLU A 308 23.79 6.03 10.05
N LYS A 309 24.18 4.92 10.67
CA LYS A 309 23.66 4.49 11.97
C LYS A 309 24.82 3.98 12.82
N ASN A 310 24.98 4.54 14.03
CA ASN A 310 26.10 4.22 14.92
C ASN A 310 27.48 4.41 14.26
N GLY A 311 27.63 5.42 13.41
CA GLY A 311 28.89 5.70 12.70
C GLY A 311 29.24 4.71 11.57
N GLN A 312 28.32 3.82 11.18
CA GLN A 312 28.50 2.93 10.04
C GLN A 312 27.51 3.26 8.91
N PRO A 313 27.96 3.26 7.64
CA PRO A 313 27.08 3.43 6.50
C PRO A 313 26.18 2.20 6.35
N ILE A 314 24.88 2.43 6.29
CA ILE A 314 23.87 1.41 6.01
C ILE A 314 23.24 1.73 4.66
N THR A 315 23.19 0.72 3.81
CA THR A 315 22.45 0.75 2.55
C THR A 315 21.16 -0.04 2.70
N ARG A 316 20.01 0.61 2.49
CA ARG A 316 18.69 -0.03 2.52
C ARG A 316 18.18 -0.25 1.10
N ARG A 317 17.61 -1.43 0.86
CA ARG A 317 17.02 -1.88 -0.41
C ARG A 317 15.74 -2.66 -0.15
N LEU A 318 14.97 -2.90 -1.19
CA LEU A 318 13.80 -3.78 -1.14
C LEU A 318 14.21 -5.23 -0.81
N HIS A 319 13.48 -5.85 0.11
CA HIS A 319 13.67 -7.24 0.50
C HIS A 319 13.26 -8.19 -0.63
N GLU A 320 13.95 -9.32 -0.75
CA GLU A 320 13.59 -10.43 -1.63
C GLU A 320 12.34 -11.18 -1.12
N ASP A 321 11.75 -12.01 -1.98
CA ASP A 321 10.70 -12.95 -1.57
C ASP A 321 11.21 -13.99 -0.58
N ARG A 322 10.31 -14.43 0.30
CA ARG A 322 10.62 -15.39 1.37
C ARG A 322 10.36 -16.80 0.88
N ARG A 323 11.35 -17.68 1.04
CA ARG A 323 11.30 -19.07 0.60
C ARG A 323 11.23 -20.02 1.79
N TYR A 324 10.35 -21.01 1.68
CA TYR A 324 10.11 -22.08 2.65
C TYR A 324 9.86 -23.39 1.91
N THR A 325 9.97 -24.50 2.64
CA THR A 325 9.45 -25.80 2.22
C THR A 325 8.07 -25.99 2.83
N ALA A 326 7.07 -26.26 2.01
CA ALA A 326 5.72 -26.61 2.47
C ALA A 326 5.72 -27.98 3.18
N PRO A 327 4.68 -28.31 3.97
CA PRO A 327 4.61 -29.61 4.65
C PRO A 327 4.66 -30.82 3.72
N ASP A 328 4.27 -30.67 2.44
CA ASP A 328 4.35 -31.73 1.43
C ASP A 328 5.69 -31.77 0.67
N GLY A 329 6.67 -30.96 1.08
CA GLY A 329 8.00 -30.90 0.46
C GLY A 329 8.09 -29.95 -0.74
N SER A 330 7.00 -29.34 -1.20
CA SER A 330 7.03 -28.37 -2.30
C SER A 330 7.64 -27.01 -1.89
N ASP A 331 8.15 -26.27 -2.88
CA ASP A 331 8.64 -24.90 -2.67
C ASP A 331 7.48 -23.95 -2.41
N LEU A 332 7.53 -23.24 -1.27
CA LEU A 332 6.60 -22.18 -0.92
C LEU A 332 7.31 -20.83 -0.97
N VAL A 333 6.85 -19.94 -1.84
CA VAL A 333 7.37 -18.58 -1.99
C VAL A 333 6.29 -17.58 -1.59
N LEU A 334 6.60 -16.76 -0.58
CA LEU A 334 5.74 -15.66 -0.13
C LEU A 334 6.34 -14.31 -0.51
N PRO A 335 5.54 -13.33 -0.91
CA PRO A 335 6.09 -12.03 -1.25
C PRO A 335 6.76 -11.40 -0.02
N GLY A 336 7.98 -10.91 -0.20
CA GLY A 336 8.76 -10.31 0.90
C GLY A 336 8.41 -8.87 1.19
N ARG A 337 7.56 -8.27 0.35
CA ARG A 337 7.24 -6.84 0.32
C ARG A 337 5.73 -6.63 0.34
N SER A 338 5.34 -5.48 0.88
CA SER A 338 3.97 -5.00 0.87
C SER A 338 3.50 -4.75 -0.56
N LEU A 339 2.25 -5.10 -0.88
CA LEU A 339 1.67 -4.74 -2.16
C LEU A 339 1.49 -3.21 -2.20
N MET A 340 2.16 -2.57 -3.15
CA MET A 340 2.19 -1.12 -3.24
C MET A 340 1.05 -0.61 -4.11
N LEU A 341 0.30 0.34 -3.56
CA LEU A 341 -0.59 1.25 -4.24
C LEU A 341 0.10 2.62 -4.34
N VAL A 342 -0.32 3.46 -5.27
CA VAL A 342 0.14 4.86 -5.33
C VAL A 342 -1.06 5.79 -5.21
N ARG A 343 -0.98 6.77 -4.29
CA ARG A 343 -2.02 7.80 -4.16
C ARG A 343 -1.63 9.00 -4.99
N ASN A 344 -2.32 9.17 -6.10
CA ASN A 344 -2.20 10.37 -6.92
C ASN A 344 -2.97 11.52 -6.27
N VAL A 345 -2.66 12.75 -6.66
CA VAL A 345 -3.48 13.90 -6.27
C VAL A 345 -4.88 13.85 -6.91
N GLY A 346 -5.81 14.56 -6.27
CA GLY A 346 -7.20 14.73 -6.71
C GLY A 346 -7.36 15.65 -7.93
N LEU A 347 -8.58 16.16 -8.16
CA LEU A 347 -8.92 16.97 -9.35
C LEU A 347 -8.48 18.44 -9.26
N HIS A 348 -8.21 18.93 -8.05
CA HIS A 348 -8.17 20.36 -7.76
C HIS A 348 -6.88 21.05 -8.21
N MET A 349 -5.73 20.38 -8.05
CA MET A 349 -4.44 21.00 -8.25
C MET A 349 -4.06 21.07 -9.73
N LEU A 350 -3.51 22.23 -10.13
CA LEU A 350 -2.81 22.41 -11.39
C LEU A 350 -1.31 22.45 -11.12
N THR A 351 -0.51 22.09 -12.12
CA THR A 351 0.95 22.08 -12.03
C THR A 351 1.56 22.80 -13.23
N ASP A 352 2.57 23.63 -12.99
CA ASP A 352 3.35 24.29 -14.04
C ASP A 352 4.57 23.47 -14.48
N ALA A 353 4.74 22.26 -13.93
CA ALA A 353 5.73 21.29 -14.42
C ALA A 353 5.48 20.91 -15.88
N VAL A 354 4.21 20.98 -16.30
CA VAL A 354 3.80 20.95 -17.70
C VAL A 354 2.77 22.06 -17.91
N THR A 355 2.95 22.84 -18.96
CA THR A 355 1.96 23.83 -19.41
C THR A 355 1.56 23.52 -20.84
N THR A 356 0.37 23.94 -21.25
CA THR A 356 -0.07 23.90 -22.65
C THR A 356 0.68 24.94 -23.50
N GLY A 357 0.50 24.93 -24.82
CA GLY A 357 1.16 25.85 -25.75
C GLY A 357 0.79 27.32 -25.52
N ASP A 358 -0.41 27.57 -24.98
CA ASP A 358 -0.90 28.88 -24.50
C ASP A 358 -0.46 29.21 -23.06
N GLY A 359 0.39 28.37 -22.45
CA GLY A 359 1.03 28.63 -21.16
C GLY A 359 0.19 28.29 -19.93
N GLN A 360 -0.96 27.63 -20.09
CA GLN A 360 -1.79 27.25 -18.96
C GLN A 360 -1.25 26.00 -18.24
N PRO A 361 -1.15 26.01 -16.89
CA PRO A 361 -0.88 24.82 -16.10
C PRO A 361 -1.87 23.69 -16.38
N VAL A 362 -1.38 22.45 -16.43
CA VAL A 362 -2.25 21.28 -16.63
C VAL A 362 -2.76 20.74 -15.28
N PRO A 363 -3.89 20.00 -15.24
CA PRO A 363 -4.32 19.30 -14.03
C PRO A 363 -3.26 18.30 -13.56
N GLU A 364 -2.78 18.47 -12.33
CA GLU A 364 -1.71 17.65 -11.77
C GLU A 364 -2.16 16.18 -11.63
N GLY A 365 -3.43 15.95 -11.28
CA GLY A 365 -4.00 14.61 -11.18
C GLY A 365 -3.97 13.81 -12.50
N PHE A 366 -3.87 14.49 -13.65
CA PHE A 366 -3.70 13.83 -14.95
C PHE A 366 -2.24 13.46 -15.19
N LEU A 367 -1.32 14.38 -14.87
CA LEU A 367 0.12 14.15 -14.98
C LEU A 367 0.53 12.98 -14.08
N ASP A 368 0.06 12.97 -12.84
CA ASP A 368 0.23 11.89 -11.88
C ASP A 368 -0.27 10.55 -12.45
N GLY A 369 -1.51 10.52 -12.95
CA GLY A 369 -2.11 9.31 -13.49
C GLY A 369 -1.30 8.75 -14.66
N MET A 370 -0.85 9.60 -15.57
CA MET A 370 -0.03 9.20 -16.71
C MET A 370 1.36 8.70 -16.30
N ILE A 371 2.09 9.47 -15.51
CA ILE A 371 3.47 9.11 -15.15
C ILE A 371 3.51 7.90 -14.22
N THR A 372 2.67 7.86 -13.17
CA THR A 372 2.67 6.73 -12.23
C THR A 372 2.23 5.42 -12.89
N SER A 373 1.33 5.48 -13.89
CA SER A 373 0.94 4.32 -14.68
C SER A 373 2.04 3.88 -15.67
N LEU A 374 2.72 4.83 -16.33
CA LEU A 374 3.88 4.52 -17.19
C LEU A 374 4.98 3.84 -16.39
N VAL A 375 5.29 4.35 -15.20
CA VAL A 375 6.26 3.76 -14.28
C VAL A 375 5.86 2.34 -13.87
N ALA A 376 4.58 2.10 -13.61
CA ALA A 376 4.09 0.77 -13.22
C ALA A 376 4.16 -0.26 -14.36
N LEU A 377 4.41 0.14 -15.62
CA LEU A 377 4.71 -0.81 -16.69
C LEU A 377 5.99 -1.62 -16.42
N HIS A 378 6.91 -1.11 -15.61
CA HIS A 378 8.11 -1.87 -15.23
C HIS A 378 7.76 -3.12 -14.39
N ASP A 379 6.78 -2.99 -13.50
CA ASP A 379 6.23 -4.13 -12.77
C ASP A 379 5.51 -5.11 -13.72
N LEU A 380 4.57 -4.58 -14.52
CA LEU A 380 3.73 -5.41 -15.40
C LEU A 380 4.52 -6.12 -16.51
N GLY A 381 5.53 -5.44 -17.06
CA GLY A 381 6.43 -5.97 -18.09
C GLY A 381 7.46 -6.96 -17.54
N GLY A 382 7.60 -7.07 -16.22
CA GLY A 382 8.55 -7.96 -15.56
C GLY A 382 10.01 -7.60 -15.86
N ASN A 383 10.29 -6.33 -16.17
CA ASN A 383 11.65 -5.84 -16.42
C ASN A 383 12.35 -5.36 -15.13
N GLY A 384 11.60 -5.21 -14.03
CA GLY A 384 12.10 -4.94 -12.69
C GLY A 384 12.63 -6.18 -11.97
N ARG A 385 13.40 -5.96 -10.89
CA ARG A 385 13.99 -7.03 -10.05
C ARG A 385 12.94 -7.84 -9.29
N TYR A 386 11.84 -7.20 -8.93
CA TYR A 386 10.75 -7.80 -8.15
C TYR A 386 9.42 -7.45 -8.81
N ARG A 387 8.42 -8.33 -8.62
CA ARG A 387 7.03 -8.00 -8.95
C ARG A 387 6.31 -7.41 -7.75
N ASN A 388 5.50 -6.40 -8.02
CA ASN A 388 4.50 -5.82 -7.13
C ASN A 388 3.17 -6.56 -7.30
N SER A 389 2.51 -6.41 -8.46
CA SER A 389 1.26 -7.13 -8.74
C SER A 389 1.53 -8.49 -9.39
N ARG A 390 0.80 -9.52 -8.96
CA ARG A 390 0.85 -10.87 -9.57
C ARG A 390 -0.37 -11.14 -10.44
N THR A 391 -1.32 -10.22 -10.49
CA THR A 391 -2.57 -10.35 -11.27
C THR A 391 -2.63 -9.41 -12.48
N GLY A 392 -1.59 -8.60 -12.71
CA GLY A 392 -1.50 -7.71 -13.86
C GLY A 392 -2.29 -6.42 -13.69
N SER A 393 -2.29 -5.85 -12.48
CA SER A 393 -3.07 -4.67 -12.11
C SER A 393 -2.19 -3.57 -11.53
N ILE A 394 -2.60 -2.32 -11.76
CA ILE A 394 -1.97 -1.14 -11.16
C ILE A 394 -2.98 -0.54 -10.20
N TYR A 395 -2.57 -0.22 -8.97
CA TYR A 395 -3.48 0.21 -7.91
C TYR A 395 -3.30 1.70 -7.62
N LEU A 396 -4.26 2.50 -8.08
CA LEU A 396 -4.26 3.95 -7.90
C LEU A 396 -5.30 4.34 -6.86
N VAL A 397 -4.88 5.08 -5.85
CA VAL A 397 -5.79 5.73 -4.89
C VAL A 397 -6.11 7.12 -5.41
N LYS A 398 -7.41 7.46 -5.48
CA LYS A 398 -7.84 8.81 -5.85
C LYS A 398 -8.59 9.48 -4.70
N PRO A 399 -7.97 10.53 -4.12
CA PRO A 399 -8.52 11.27 -3.00
C PRO A 399 -9.45 12.39 -3.45
N LYS A 400 -10.18 12.95 -2.49
CA LYS A 400 -10.90 14.23 -2.56
C LYS A 400 -11.84 14.33 -3.77
N LEU A 401 -12.48 13.21 -4.10
CA LEU A 401 -13.56 13.14 -5.10
C LEU A 401 -14.86 13.56 -4.44
N HIS A 402 -15.64 14.41 -5.08
CA HIS A 402 -16.96 14.84 -4.60
C HIS A 402 -18.05 14.18 -5.43
N GLY A 403 -18.63 13.08 -4.95
CA GLY A 403 -19.80 12.45 -5.56
C GLY A 403 -19.53 11.67 -6.86
N PRO A 404 -20.57 11.03 -7.42
CA PRO A 404 -20.42 10.01 -8.45
C PRO A 404 -19.91 10.52 -9.80
N GLU A 405 -20.18 11.78 -10.14
CA GLU A 405 -19.71 12.36 -11.40
C GLU A 405 -18.19 12.46 -11.47
N GLU A 406 -17.54 12.78 -10.35
CA GLU A 406 -16.07 12.87 -10.30
C GLU A 406 -15.41 11.50 -10.26
N VAL A 407 -16.08 10.50 -9.67
CA VAL A 407 -15.65 9.10 -9.75
C VAL A 407 -15.78 8.58 -11.19
N ALA A 408 -16.89 8.89 -11.88
CA ALA A 408 -17.07 8.55 -13.29
C ALA A 408 -16.02 9.23 -14.18
N PHE A 409 -15.70 10.49 -13.90
CA PHE A 409 -14.62 11.22 -14.58
C PHE A 409 -13.25 10.56 -14.37
N THR A 410 -12.95 10.14 -13.13
CA THR A 410 -11.73 9.39 -12.81
C THR A 410 -11.68 8.05 -13.55
N HIS A 411 -12.79 7.32 -13.61
CA HIS A 411 -12.92 6.09 -14.39
C HIS A 411 -12.64 6.32 -15.88
N ARG A 412 -13.16 7.40 -16.46
CA ARG A 412 -12.89 7.81 -17.85
C ARG A 412 -11.42 8.17 -18.06
N LEU A 413 -10.83 8.97 -17.18
CA LEU A 413 -9.41 9.33 -17.22
C LEU A 413 -8.53 8.07 -17.24
N PHE A 414 -8.82 7.10 -16.37
CA PHE A 414 -8.07 5.83 -16.35
C PHE A 414 -8.20 5.05 -17.65
N GLY A 415 -9.40 5.00 -18.25
CA GLY A 415 -9.58 4.39 -19.58
C GLY A 415 -8.71 5.04 -20.65
N ARG A 416 -8.62 6.38 -20.65
CA ARG A 416 -7.77 7.12 -21.60
C ARG A 416 -6.28 6.91 -21.37
N ILE A 417 -5.85 6.80 -20.11
CA ILE A 417 -4.46 6.45 -19.76
C ILE A 417 -4.14 5.03 -20.23
N GLU A 418 -5.07 4.09 -20.06
CA GLU A 418 -4.88 2.71 -20.54
C GLU A 418 -4.71 2.65 -22.05
N GLU A 419 -5.56 3.34 -22.81
CA GLU A 419 -5.43 3.47 -24.26
C GLU A 419 -4.07 4.08 -24.65
N ALA A 420 -3.65 5.15 -23.97
CA ALA A 420 -2.39 5.84 -24.23
C ALA A 420 -1.16 4.95 -23.99
N LEU A 421 -1.23 4.05 -23.01
CA LEU A 421 -0.14 3.17 -22.61
C LEU A 421 -0.27 1.75 -23.19
N GLY A 422 -1.27 1.47 -24.04
CA GLY A 422 -1.52 0.16 -24.61
C GLY A 422 -1.91 -0.91 -23.58
N LEU A 423 -2.49 -0.51 -22.45
CA LEU A 423 -2.97 -1.40 -21.40
C LEU A 423 -4.34 -1.97 -21.74
N LYS A 424 -4.64 -3.16 -21.22
CA LYS A 424 -5.98 -3.74 -21.31
C LYS A 424 -6.97 -2.87 -20.51
N PRO A 425 -8.25 -2.77 -20.95
CA PRO A 425 -9.27 -2.08 -20.17
C PRO A 425 -9.33 -2.59 -18.73
N ASN A 426 -9.53 -1.67 -17.80
CA ASN A 426 -9.62 -1.95 -16.36
C ASN A 426 -8.33 -2.52 -15.75
N THR A 427 -7.15 -2.32 -16.35
CA THR A 427 -5.84 -2.59 -15.72
C THR A 427 -5.59 -1.66 -14.52
N LEU A 428 -5.87 -0.37 -14.67
CA LEU A 428 -5.81 0.64 -13.61
C LEU A 428 -7.01 0.50 -12.68
N LYS A 429 -6.74 0.05 -11.46
CA LYS A 429 -7.71 -0.13 -10.38
C LYS A 429 -7.84 1.15 -9.56
N LEU A 430 -9.01 1.34 -8.96
CA LEU A 430 -9.37 2.56 -8.25
C LEU A 430 -9.64 2.27 -6.77
N GLY A 431 -8.83 2.86 -5.90
CA GLY A 431 -9.17 3.09 -4.50
C GLY A 431 -9.92 4.40 -4.36
N ILE A 432 -11.14 4.35 -3.79
CA ILE A 432 -11.99 5.53 -3.59
C ILE A 432 -11.86 5.97 -2.13
N MET A 433 -11.43 7.20 -1.88
CA MET A 433 -11.49 7.79 -0.55
C MET A 433 -12.90 8.38 -0.31
N ASP A 434 -13.59 7.92 0.73
CA ASP A 434 -14.83 8.50 1.24
C ASP A 434 -14.53 9.57 2.29
N GLU A 435 -13.87 10.64 1.84
CA GLU A 435 -13.38 11.72 2.70
C GLU A 435 -14.04 13.07 2.42
N GLU A 436 -14.98 13.11 1.47
CA GLU A 436 -15.71 14.31 1.09
C GLU A 436 -17.20 14.08 1.28
N ARG A 437 -17.89 15.02 1.95
CA ARG A 437 -19.31 14.87 2.32
C ARG A 437 -20.23 14.53 1.15
N ARG A 438 -19.97 15.06 -0.06
CA ARG A 438 -20.77 14.74 -1.25
C ARG A 438 -20.51 13.30 -1.74
N THR A 439 -19.36 12.73 -1.48
CA THR A 439 -19.10 11.29 -1.70
C THR A 439 -19.80 10.46 -0.64
N THR A 440 -19.67 10.79 0.65
CA THR A 440 -20.32 10.04 1.73
C THR A 440 -21.83 9.93 1.55
N LEU A 441 -22.47 11.05 1.22
CA LEU A 441 -23.92 11.09 1.00
C LEU A 441 -24.38 10.34 -0.25
N ASN A 442 -23.48 10.04 -1.19
CA ASN A 442 -23.79 9.41 -2.47
C ASN A 442 -22.91 8.17 -2.73
N LEU A 443 -22.39 7.53 -1.67
CA LEU A 443 -21.30 6.54 -1.76
C LEU A 443 -21.65 5.35 -2.66
N LYS A 444 -22.89 4.85 -2.60
CA LYS A 444 -23.35 3.74 -3.44
C LYS A 444 -23.24 4.06 -4.94
N GLU A 445 -23.56 5.30 -5.33
CA GLU A 445 -23.46 5.74 -6.71
C GLU A 445 -22.01 6.06 -7.11
N CYS A 446 -21.19 6.52 -6.17
CA CYS A 446 -19.73 6.63 -6.38
C CYS A 446 -19.12 5.27 -6.72
N ILE A 447 -19.42 4.24 -5.93
CA ILE A 447 -18.96 2.87 -6.18
C ILE A 447 -19.51 2.36 -7.52
N ARG A 448 -20.78 2.65 -7.85
CA ARG A 448 -21.38 2.24 -9.13
C ARG A 448 -20.65 2.82 -10.33
N ALA A 449 -20.26 4.10 -10.26
CA ALA A 449 -19.56 4.80 -11.33
C ALA A 449 -18.19 4.19 -11.68
N ALA A 450 -17.58 3.44 -10.76
CA ALA A 450 -16.32 2.73 -10.98
C ALA A 450 -16.41 1.23 -10.65
N ARG A 451 -17.58 0.61 -10.80
CA ARG A 451 -17.86 -0.79 -10.38
C ARG A 451 -16.93 -1.86 -10.98
N GLU A 452 -16.24 -1.55 -12.07
CA GLU A 452 -15.31 -2.44 -12.76
C GLU A 452 -13.84 -2.26 -12.32
N ARG A 453 -13.54 -1.17 -11.61
CA ARG A 453 -12.19 -0.78 -11.19
C ARG A 453 -12.03 -0.70 -9.68
N VAL A 454 -13.11 -0.48 -8.95
CA VAL A 454 -13.08 -0.23 -7.50
C VAL A 454 -12.48 -1.44 -6.78
N ILE A 455 -11.50 -1.17 -5.93
CA ILE A 455 -10.79 -2.19 -5.14
C ILE A 455 -10.87 -1.95 -3.63
N PHE A 456 -11.08 -0.71 -3.18
CA PHE A 456 -11.41 -0.41 -1.79
C PHE A 456 -12.17 0.91 -1.69
N ILE A 457 -12.82 1.08 -0.53
CA ILE A 457 -13.35 2.35 -0.01
C ILE A 457 -12.65 2.60 1.33
N ASN A 458 -12.19 3.83 1.58
CA ASN A 458 -11.55 4.19 2.84
C ASN A 458 -12.06 5.52 3.36
#